data_AF-A0A1N6KRG9-F1
#
_entry.id   AF-A0A1N6KRG9-F1
#
_cell.length_a   1.000
_cell.length_b   1.000
_cell.length_c   1.000
_cell.angle_alpha   90.00
_cell.angle_beta   90.00
_cell.angle_gamma   90.00
#
_symmetry.space_group_name_H-M   'P 1'
#
loop_
_entity.id
_entity.type
_entity.pdbx_description
1 polymer ?
#
loop_
_entity_poly.entity_id
_entity_poly.type
_entity_poly.pdbx_seq_one_letter_code
_entity_poly.pdbx_strand_id
1 'polypeptide(L)'
;MPLSLQEKGLYFAHSLAALTGTQVAVYIEATGVKAGGISTATDRYQIRTALVNLLRNGNYGRAGVICLSYVPGEVDQGMFQMNSVTGGLFWATASQICKATVASFVWTASVVACSEDARPWVAASASDRVVIANNWLRTNRLDGKLLHPPMVSTEVSDFRGQLVREYTPPTVVEVPDFTGTPPGYRPTPLSDAILMALAYAIVRVSWSEGAIKHGGHSTQAEEFGGHNIGCVMIDGTGKIFGWGLNLTAVGASLHGETMAILTHQRTNGGPLPAGTRIYTTLKPCYMCAGTIVNAASDCTVIYGQDDRNITNSALDRRVNNCSNVMRTGETTGPALLGIQGEQSTTGSLATEAARGLMGDALEEFFKIGANIPTSLWEGDLWMQAMDLLCAISPFAKTLYGYYLKGLVAESS
;
A
#
# COMPACT_ATOMS: atom_id res chain seq x y z
N MET A 1 -38.21 21.72 -0.70
CA MET A 1 -37.33 21.32 0.43
C MET A 1 -35.90 21.52 -0.04
N PRO A 2 -34.99 22.12 0.76
CA PRO A 2 -33.62 22.32 0.31
C PRO A 2 -32.99 21.00 -0.14
N LEU A 3 -32.17 21.04 -1.20
CA LEU A 3 -31.49 19.85 -1.72
C LEU A 3 -30.81 19.08 -0.59
N SER A 4 -31.02 17.77 -0.59
CA SER A 4 -30.34 16.83 0.29
C SER A 4 -28.83 16.79 0.00
N LEU A 5 -28.07 16.19 0.90
CA LEU A 5 -26.61 16.11 0.78
C LEU A 5 -26.16 15.40 -0.51
N GLN A 6 -26.82 14.29 -0.84
CA GLN A 6 -26.55 13.51 -2.05
C GLN A 6 -26.91 14.28 -3.32
N GLU A 7 -28.01 15.04 -3.33
CA GLU A 7 -28.43 15.85 -4.48
C GLU A 7 -27.43 16.97 -4.74
N LYS A 8 -26.95 17.64 -3.68
CA LYS A 8 -25.87 18.64 -3.77
C LYS A 8 -24.59 18.03 -4.35
N GLY A 9 -24.22 16.83 -3.91
CA GLY A 9 -23.07 16.10 -4.44
C GLY A 9 -23.22 15.72 -5.91
N LEU A 10 -24.42 15.33 -6.35
CA LEU A 10 -24.71 15.00 -7.76
C LEU A 10 -24.64 16.24 -8.65
N TYR A 11 -25.21 17.36 -8.21
CA TYR A 11 -25.11 18.63 -8.94
C TYR A 11 -23.64 19.01 -9.14
N PHE A 12 -22.83 18.90 -8.09
CA PHE A 12 -21.41 19.18 -8.16
C PHE A 12 -20.65 18.23 -9.09
N ALA A 13 -20.88 16.92 -9.00
CA ALA A 13 -20.22 15.93 -9.84
C ALA A 13 -20.53 16.14 -11.33
N HIS A 14 -21.79 16.41 -11.69
CA HIS A 14 -22.19 16.64 -13.08
C HIS A 14 -21.66 17.97 -13.65
N SER A 15 -21.66 19.04 -12.85
CA SER A 15 -21.05 20.32 -13.25
C SER A 15 -19.55 20.20 -13.47
N LEU A 16 -18.84 19.50 -12.58
CA LEU A 16 -17.40 19.29 -12.71
C LEU A 16 -17.06 18.40 -13.91
N ALA A 17 -17.85 17.35 -14.17
CA ALA A 17 -17.63 16.47 -15.32
C ALA A 17 -17.77 17.21 -16.66
N ALA A 18 -18.73 18.13 -16.75
CA ALA A 18 -18.89 18.97 -17.93
C ALA A 18 -17.70 19.92 -18.13
N LEU A 19 -17.11 20.43 -17.05
CA LEU A 19 -15.93 21.28 -17.10
C LEU A 19 -14.67 20.51 -17.50
N THR A 20 -14.47 19.32 -16.94
CA THR A 20 -13.25 18.52 -17.16
C THR A 20 -13.31 17.68 -18.43
N GLY A 21 -14.50 17.52 -19.03
CA GLY A 21 -14.72 16.64 -20.18
C GLY A 21 -14.59 15.14 -19.84
N THR A 22 -14.56 14.78 -18.55
CA THR A 22 -14.31 13.42 -18.06
C THR A 22 -15.29 13.05 -16.97
N GLN A 23 -15.44 11.74 -16.72
CA GLN A 23 -16.24 11.25 -15.59
C GLN A 23 -15.65 11.70 -14.25
N VAL A 24 -16.52 12.02 -13.29
CA VAL A 24 -16.16 12.58 -11.98
C VAL A 24 -16.82 11.79 -10.85
N ALA A 25 -16.09 11.61 -9.75
CA ALA A 25 -16.59 11.12 -8.47
C ALA A 25 -16.28 12.15 -7.38
N VAL A 26 -17.24 12.45 -6.51
CA VAL A 26 -17.10 13.46 -5.46
C VAL A 26 -17.46 12.86 -4.12
N TYR A 27 -16.65 13.13 -3.09
CA TYR A 27 -16.97 12.82 -1.71
C TYR A 27 -17.44 14.10 -1.01
N ILE A 28 -18.65 14.05 -0.44
CA ILE A 28 -19.32 15.20 0.17
C ILE A 28 -19.86 14.87 1.56
N GLU A 29 -19.69 15.82 2.49
CA GLU A 29 -20.19 15.77 3.87
C GLU A 29 -21.11 16.96 4.14
N ALA A 30 -21.77 16.99 5.31
CA ALA A 30 -22.64 18.09 5.71
C ALA A 30 -21.93 19.47 5.66
N THR A 31 -20.62 19.47 5.85
CA THR A 31 -19.73 20.65 5.79
C THR A 31 -19.07 20.85 4.42
N GLY A 32 -19.65 20.31 3.34
CA GLY A 32 -19.20 20.56 1.97
C GLY A 32 -18.45 19.42 1.30
N VAL A 33 -17.96 19.70 0.07
CA VAL A 33 -17.18 18.75 -0.74
C VAL A 33 -15.78 18.62 -0.15
N LYS A 34 -15.36 17.39 0.13
CA LYS A 34 -14.08 17.10 0.78
C LYS A 34 -13.04 16.56 -0.18
N ALA A 35 -13.46 15.83 -1.21
CA ALA A 35 -12.56 15.30 -2.23
C ALA A 35 -13.28 15.07 -3.56
N GLY A 36 -12.49 15.05 -4.64
CA GLY A 36 -12.96 14.74 -5.99
C GLY A 36 -11.93 13.91 -6.74
N GLY A 37 -12.40 12.96 -7.55
CA GLY A 37 -11.60 12.19 -8.48
C GLY A 37 -12.14 12.36 -9.89
N ILE A 38 -11.26 12.40 -10.89
CA ILE A 38 -11.62 12.41 -12.31
C ILE A 38 -11.14 11.12 -12.96
N SER A 39 -11.86 10.62 -13.96
CA SER A 39 -11.37 9.52 -14.79
C SER A 39 -10.23 10.02 -15.66
N THR A 40 -9.13 9.27 -15.66
CA THR A 40 -7.93 9.60 -16.45
C THR A 40 -7.54 8.49 -17.42
N ALA A 41 -8.41 7.51 -17.62
CA ALA A 41 -8.19 6.46 -18.60
C ALA A 41 -8.08 7.09 -20.00
N THR A 42 -6.90 6.98 -20.63
CA THR A 42 -6.65 7.49 -21.99
C THR A 42 -6.92 6.46 -23.07
N ASP A 43 -7.05 5.19 -22.69
CA ASP A 43 -7.31 4.07 -23.59
C ASP A 43 -8.06 2.93 -22.85
N ARG A 44 -8.48 1.91 -23.60
CA ARG A 44 -9.27 0.79 -23.07
C ARG A 44 -8.50 -0.19 -22.17
N TYR A 45 -7.17 -0.12 -22.15
CA TYR A 45 -6.31 -0.99 -21.34
C TYR A 45 -5.93 -0.35 -20.00
N GLN A 46 -6.06 0.97 -19.88
CA GLN A 46 -5.88 1.70 -18.63
C GLN A 46 -7.20 1.76 -17.83
N ILE A 47 -7.25 1.07 -16.69
CA ILE A 47 -8.41 1.15 -15.79
C ILE A 47 -8.12 2.17 -14.69
N ARG A 48 -8.61 3.40 -14.87
CA ARG A 48 -8.60 4.47 -13.85
C ARG A 48 -9.93 5.21 -13.84
N THR A 49 -10.92 4.66 -13.13
CA THR A 49 -12.21 5.34 -12.96
C THR A 49 -12.08 6.52 -12.00
N ALA A 50 -13.00 7.47 -12.11
CA ALA A 50 -13.05 8.61 -11.22
C ALA A 50 -13.19 8.19 -9.75
N LEU A 51 -13.97 7.14 -9.49
CA LEU A 51 -14.13 6.55 -8.16
C LEU A 51 -12.81 5.96 -7.63
N VAL A 52 -12.03 5.24 -8.44
CA VAL A 52 -10.71 4.73 -8.03
C VAL A 52 -9.78 5.88 -7.63
N ASN A 53 -9.75 6.94 -8.44
CA ASN A 53 -8.92 8.10 -8.16
C ASN A 53 -9.39 8.88 -6.92
N LEU A 54 -10.70 8.94 -6.67
CA LEU A 54 -11.26 9.51 -5.45
C LEU A 54 -10.87 8.69 -4.22
N LEU A 55 -11.03 7.36 -4.27
CA LEU A 55 -10.78 6.46 -3.14
C LEU A 55 -9.29 6.34 -2.79
N ARG A 56 -8.39 6.46 -3.78
CA ARG A 56 -6.93 6.47 -3.58
C ARG A 56 -6.42 7.72 -2.89
N ASN A 57 -7.05 8.87 -3.13
CA ASN A 57 -6.58 10.17 -2.66
C ASN A 57 -7.46 10.76 -1.54
N GLY A 58 -8.55 10.10 -1.18
CA GLY A 58 -9.49 10.53 -0.14
C GLY A 58 -9.17 9.89 1.22
N ASN A 59 -8.80 10.73 2.19
CA ASN A 59 -8.46 10.36 3.56
C ASN A 59 -9.57 9.56 4.29
N TYR A 60 -9.14 8.74 5.26
CA TYR A 60 -9.94 7.83 6.07
C TYR A 60 -10.87 8.56 7.07
N GLY A 61 -12.06 7.99 7.33
CA GLY A 61 -13.09 8.53 8.24
C GLY A 61 -14.39 8.96 7.54
N ARG A 62 -15.06 8.02 6.85
CA ARG A 62 -16.08 8.36 5.84
C ARG A 62 -17.51 8.40 6.37
N ALA A 63 -17.89 9.50 7.02
CA ALA A 63 -19.29 9.78 7.39
C ALA A 63 -20.11 10.40 6.23
N GLY A 64 -19.45 10.82 5.14
CA GLY A 64 -20.07 11.43 3.97
C GLY A 64 -20.59 10.43 2.93
N VAL A 65 -21.07 10.98 1.82
CA VAL A 65 -21.59 10.21 0.67
C VAL A 65 -20.69 10.41 -0.55
N ILE A 66 -20.65 9.43 -1.44
CA ILE A 66 -19.98 9.57 -2.74
C ILE A 66 -21.04 9.80 -3.82
N CYS A 67 -20.84 10.78 -4.69
CA CYS A 67 -21.69 11.06 -5.84
C CYS A 67 -20.90 10.94 -7.15
N LEU A 68 -21.42 10.18 -8.12
CA LEU A 68 -20.84 9.99 -9.45
C LEU A 68 -21.59 10.82 -10.48
N SER A 69 -20.85 11.36 -11.45
CA SER A 69 -21.42 12.02 -12.63
C SER A 69 -21.89 11.03 -13.71
N TYR A 70 -21.77 9.73 -13.45
CA TYR A 70 -21.96 8.64 -14.40
C TYR A 70 -22.56 7.43 -13.69
N VAL A 71 -23.11 6.49 -14.48
CA VAL A 71 -23.64 5.23 -13.96
C VAL A 71 -22.45 4.30 -13.64
N PRO A 72 -22.35 3.75 -12.42
CA PRO A 72 -21.22 2.91 -12.01
C PRO A 72 -21.18 1.59 -12.82
N GLY A 73 -20.01 1.26 -13.36
CA GLY A 73 -19.74 -0.04 -13.99
C GLY A 73 -19.30 -1.11 -12.99
N GLU A 74 -19.01 -2.32 -13.47
CA GLU A 74 -18.56 -3.44 -12.63
C GLU A 74 -17.32 -3.11 -11.79
N VAL A 75 -16.38 -2.34 -12.36
CA VAL A 75 -15.18 -1.89 -11.65
C VAL A 75 -15.52 -0.94 -10.50
N ASP A 76 -16.45 -0.01 -10.70
CA ASP A 76 -16.87 0.91 -9.64
C ASP A 76 -17.62 0.17 -8.52
N GLN A 77 -18.42 -0.83 -8.88
CA GLN A 77 -19.13 -1.69 -7.92
C GLN A 77 -18.13 -2.47 -7.06
N GLY A 78 -17.16 -3.16 -7.68
CA GLY A 78 -16.11 -3.86 -6.97
C GLY A 78 -15.29 -2.93 -6.07
N MET A 79 -14.96 -1.72 -6.56
CA MET A 79 -14.19 -0.75 -5.77
C MET A 79 -14.93 -0.16 -4.60
N PHE A 80 -16.20 0.15 -4.78
CA PHE A 80 -17.05 0.59 -3.68
C PHE A 80 -17.26 -0.53 -2.65
N GLN A 81 -17.45 -1.78 -3.09
CA GLN A 81 -17.61 -2.96 -2.23
C GLN A 81 -16.39 -3.18 -1.33
N MET A 82 -15.19 -3.06 -1.88
CA MET A 82 -13.94 -3.21 -1.13
C MET A 82 -13.66 -2.06 -0.14
N ASN A 83 -14.19 -0.87 -0.40
CA ASN A 83 -13.85 0.35 0.35
C ASN A 83 -14.96 0.88 1.27
N SER A 84 -16.18 0.36 1.14
CA SER A 84 -17.36 0.55 1.99
C SER A 84 -17.50 1.95 2.62
N VAL A 85 -18.13 2.89 1.91
CA VAL A 85 -18.52 4.19 2.48
C VAL A 85 -19.88 4.09 3.15
N THR A 86 -19.95 4.42 4.44
CA THR A 86 -21.16 4.31 5.26
C THR A 86 -22.35 5.10 4.68
N GLY A 87 -22.09 6.27 4.09
CA GLY A 87 -23.14 7.10 3.50
C GLY A 87 -23.74 6.56 2.20
N GLY A 88 -23.04 5.67 1.49
CA GLY A 88 -23.46 5.12 0.19
C GLY A 88 -22.86 5.82 -1.03
N LEU A 89 -23.04 5.20 -2.19
CA LEU A 89 -22.68 5.70 -3.52
C LEU A 89 -23.94 6.14 -4.26
N PHE A 90 -23.94 7.34 -4.83
CA PHE A 90 -25.09 7.92 -5.50
C PHE A 90 -24.77 8.26 -6.96
N TRP A 91 -25.73 8.05 -7.84
CA TRP A 91 -25.70 8.49 -9.23
C TRP A 91 -27.11 8.78 -9.73
N ALA A 92 -27.22 9.51 -10.84
CA ALA A 92 -28.49 9.75 -11.51
C ALA A 92 -28.58 8.93 -12.80
N THR A 93 -29.70 8.25 -13.01
CA THR A 93 -30.10 7.66 -14.31
C THR A 93 -30.92 8.68 -15.10
N ALA A 94 -31.53 8.31 -16.23
CA ALA A 94 -32.34 9.23 -17.03
C ALA A 94 -33.57 9.82 -16.30
N SER A 95 -34.07 9.17 -15.25
CA SER A 95 -35.29 9.61 -14.56
C SER A 95 -35.28 9.39 -13.03
N GLN A 96 -34.20 8.85 -12.47
CA GLN A 96 -34.15 8.45 -11.06
C GLN A 96 -32.78 8.75 -10.45
N ILE A 97 -32.75 8.89 -9.13
CA ILE A 97 -31.53 8.86 -8.34
C ILE A 97 -31.41 7.46 -7.74
N CYS A 98 -30.24 6.86 -7.88
CA CYS A 98 -29.94 5.56 -7.30
C CYS A 98 -28.94 5.73 -6.17
N LYS A 99 -29.09 4.89 -5.14
CA LYS A 99 -28.14 4.71 -4.05
C LYS A 99 -27.67 3.27 -4.05
N ALA A 100 -26.37 3.08 -3.97
CA ALA A 100 -25.78 1.82 -3.62
C ALA A 100 -25.18 1.81 -2.23
N THR A 101 -25.30 0.66 -1.59
CA THR A 101 -24.78 0.36 -0.26
C THR A 101 -24.11 -1.00 -0.26
N VAL A 102 -23.17 -1.18 0.65
CA VAL A 102 -22.46 -2.44 0.82
C VAL A 102 -22.63 -2.87 2.27
N ALA A 103 -23.17 -4.08 2.45
CA ALA A 103 -23.30 -4.72 3.76
C ALA A 103 -22.81 -6.16 3.63
N SER A 104 -21.89 -6.59 4.48
CA SER A 104 -21.27 -7.92 4.42
C SER A 104 -20.74 -8.28 3.03
N PHE A 105 -20.06 -7.33 2.37
CA PHE A 105 -19.56 -7.44 1.00
C PHE A 105 -20.64 -7.67 -0.07
N VAL A 106 -21.92 -7.44 0.22
CA VAL A 106 -22.98 -7.49 -0.77
C VAL A 106 -23.31 -6.08 -1.24
N TRP A 107 -23.01 -5.79 -2.50
CA TRP A 107 -23.49 -4.57 -3.16
C TRP A 107 -24.99 -4.66 -3.40
N THR A 108 -25.71 -3.64 -2.99
CA THR A 108 -27.14 -3.45 -3.26
C THR A 108 -27.36 -2.07 -3.84
N ALA A 109 -28.19 -1.97 -4.88
CA ALA A 109 -28.56 -0.70 -5.48
C ALA A 109 -30.08 -0.56 -5.46
N SER A 110 -30.57 0.62 -5.08
CA SER A 110 -32.00 0.93 -5.04
C SER A 110 -32.26 2.37 -5.47
N VAL A 111 -33.47 2.63 -5.95
CA VAL A 111 -33.93 3.98 -6.25
C VAL A 111 -34.24 4.71 -4.94
N VAL A 112 -33.78 5.95 -4.83
CA VAL A 112 -34.07 6.81 -3.68
C VAL A 112 -34.96 7.98 -4.09
N ALA A 113 -35.82 8.42 -3.16
CA ALA A 113 -36.68 9.57 -3.39
C ALA A 113 -35.83 10.85 -3.60
N CYS A 114 -36.24 11.67 -4.55
CA CYS A 114 -35.68 13.00 -4.77
C CYS A 114 -36.59 14.08 -4.18
N SER A 115 -35.99 15.16 -3.69
CA SER A 115 -36.69 16.35 -3.23
C SER A 115 -37.42 17.04 -4.39
N GLU A 116 -38.47 17.79 -4.08
CA GLU A 116 -39.21 18.56 -5.10
C GLU A 116 -38.30 19.51 -5.89
N ASP A 117 -37.32 20.12 -5.22
CA ASP A 117 -36.33 21.03 -5.79
C ASP A 117 -35.37 20.30 -6.76
N ALA A 118 -35.14 19.00 -6.57
CA ALA A 118 -34.32 18.17 -7.45
C ALA A 118 -35.11 17.57 -8.63
N ARG A 119 -36.45 17.49 -8.56
CA ARG A 119 -37.28 16.86 -9.61
C ARG A 119 -37.04 17.43 -11.02
N PRO A 120 -36.94 18.77 -11.22
CA PRO A 120 -36.66 19.32 -12.54
C PRO A 120 -35.31 18.85 -13.09
N TRP A 121 -34.29 18.73 -12.22
CA TRP A 121 -32.97 18.22 -12.61
C TRP A 121 -33.00 16.72 -12.94
N VAL A 122 -33.68 15.92 -12.12
CA VAL A 122 -33.79 14.46 -12.36
C VAL A 122 -34.56 14.16 -13.65
N ALA A 123 -35.59 14.94 -13.99
CA ALA A 123 -36.36 14.75 -15.22
C ALA A 123 -35.69 15.36 -16.47
N ALA A 124 -34.64 16.17 -16.29
CA ALA A 124 -33.98 16.88 -17.37
C ALA A 124 -33.03 15.97 -18.18
N SER A 125 -32.78 16.36 -19.43
CA SER A 125 -31.77 15.74 -20.29
C SER A 125 -30.36 15.89 -19.69
N ALA A 126 -29.39 15.10 -20.16
CA ALA A 126 -28.01 15.18 -19.65
C ALA A 126 -27.40 16.58 -19.80
N SER A 127 -27.64 17.27 -20.92
CA SER A 127 -27.20 18.64 -21.15
C SER A 127 -27.92 19.64 -20.24
N ASP A 128 -29.23 19.48 -20.07
CA ASP A 128 -30.03 20.39 -19.23
C ASP A 128 -29.71 20.22 -17.75
N ARG A 129 -29.36 19.01 -17.30
CA ARG A 129 -28.85 18.76 -15.94
C ARG A 129 -27.62 19.57 -15.62
N VAL A 130 -26.69 19.69 -16.57
CA VAL A 130 -25.48 20.51 -16.39
C VAL A 130 -25.86 21.98 -16.26
N VAL A 131 -26.78 22.48 -17.08
CA VAL A 131 -27.25 23.87 -17.03
C VAL A 131 -27.93 24.17 -15.68
N ILE A 132 -28.84 23.29 -15.25
CA ILE A 132 -29.56 23.42 -13.97
C ILE A 132 -28.58 23.33 -12.79
N ALA A 133 -27.64 22.38 -12.81
CA ALA A 133 -26.63 22.25 -11.76
C ALA A 133 -25.73 23.49 -11.67
N ASN A 134 -25.27 24.01 -12.81
CA ASN A 134 -24.46 25.24 -12.87
C ASN A 134 -25.23 26.47 -12.38
N ASN A 135 -26.52 26.60 -12.72
CA ASN A 135 -27.38 27.68 -12.21
C ASN A 135 -27.54 27.60 -10.69
N TRP A 136 -27.76 26.40 -10.16
CA TRP A 136 -27.90 26.18 -8.74
C TRP A 136 -26.59 26.49 -7.99
N LEU A 137 -25.44 26.02 -8.46
CA LEU A 137 -24.12 26.28 -7.86
C LEU A 137 -23.72 27.77 -7.89
N ARG A 138 -24.19 28.54 -8.89
CA ARG A 138 -23.97 29.99 -8.96
C ARG A 138 -24.72 30.77 -7.87
N THR A 139 -25.88 30.26 -7.46
CA THR A 139 -26.81 30.94 -6.56
C THR A 139 -26.75 30.41 -5.13
N ASN A 140 -26.19 29.21 -4.93
CA ASN A 140 -26.09 28.54 -3.65
C ASN A 140 -24.61 28.27 -3.32
N ARG A 141 -24.17 28.69 -2.14
CA ARG A 141 -22.80 28.48 -1.65
C ARG A 141 -22.78 27.31 -0.68
N LEU A 142 -21.90 26.34 -0.91
CA LEU A 142 -21.44 25.40 0.12
C LEU A 142 -20.32 26.10 0.90
N ASP A 143 -20.40 26.14 2.24
CA ASP A 143 -19.45 26.79 3.16
C ASP A 143 -19.34 28.34 3.10
N GLY A 144 -20.35 29.04 2.59
CA GLY A 144 -20.39 30.51 2.61
C GLY A 144 -19.44 31.23 1.64
N LYS A 145 -18.65 30.50 0.85
CA LYS A 145 -17.72 31.04 -0.16
C LYS A 145 -18.21 30.80 -1.60
N LEU A 146 -17.86 31.72 -2.51
CA LEU A 146 -18.19 31.65 -3.94
C LEU A 146 -17.19 30.67 -4.60
N LEU A 147 -17.68 29.55 -5.13
CA LEU A 147 -16.85 28.57 -5.84
C LEU A 147 -16.77 28.96 -7.32
N HIS A 148 -15.64 29.55 -7.71
CA HIS A 148 -15.17 29.36 -9.08
C HIS A 148 -14.76 27.88 -9.21
N PRO A 149 -15.05 27.21 -10.34
CA PRO A 149 -14.45 25.91 -10.60
C PRO A 149 -12.93 26.07 -10.47
N PRO A 150 -12.21 25.11 -9.87
CA PRO A 150 -10.80 25.27 -9.61
C PRO A 150 -10.10 25.70 -10.91
N MET A 151 -9.56 26.93 -10.89
CA MET A 151 -8.68 27.39 -11.94
C MET A 151 -7.58 26.34 -12.08
N VAL A 152 -7.35 25.96 -13.33
CA VAL A 152 -6.45 24.91 -13.78
C VAL A 152 -5.25 24.72 -12.86
N SER A 153 -5.17 23.50 -12.34
CA SER A 153 -4.19 22.93 -11.42
C SER A 153 -2.80 22.82 -12.06
N THR A 154 -2.14 23.93 -12.36
CA THR A 154 -0.72 23.91 -12.75
C THR A 154 0.17 24.49 -11.65
N GLU A 155 -0.14 25.63 -11.02
CA GLU A 155 0.82 26.21 -10.05
C GLU A 155 0.92 25.48 -8.69
N VAL A 156 -0.15 24.84 -8.20
CA VAL A 156 -0.07 24.04 -6.94
C VAL A 156 0.44 22.62 -7.22
N SER A 157 0.22 22.08 -8.42
CA SER A 157 0.79 20.80 -8.85
C SER A 157 2.26 20.96 -9.26
N ASP A 158 2.67 22.14 -9.73
CA ASP A 158 4.06 22.47 -10.00
C ASP A 158 4.78 22.86 -8.72
N PHE A 159 4.18 23.59 -7.77
CA PHE A 159 4.78 23.81 -6.45
C PHE A 159 4.87 22.49 -5.66
N ARG A 160 3.88 21.60 -5.75
CA ARG A 160 3.99 20.22 -5.22
C ARG A 160 4.88 19.33 -6.06
N GLY A 161 5.03 19.54 -7.35
CA GLY A 161 5.93 18.78 -8.23
C GLY A 161 7.39 19.24 -8.14
N GLN A 162 7.60 20.48 -7.70
CA GLN A 162 8.88 21.10 -7.36
C GLN A 162 9.22 20.72 -5.93
N LEU A 163 8.28 20.77 -4.99
CA LEU A 163 8.41 20.15 -3.68
C LEU A 163 8.57 18.64 -3.77
N VAL A 164 7.94 17.89 -4.68
CA VAL A 164 8.15 16.42 -4.83
C VAL A 164 9.46 16.11 -5.54
N ARG A 165 10.02 17.05 -6.32
CA ARG A 165 11.39 16.96 -6.85
C ARG A 165 12.45 17.46 -5.87
N GLU A 166 12.06 18.26 -4.87
CA GLU A 166 12.92 18.77 -3.78
C GLU A 166 12.61 18.16 -2.40
N TYR A 167 11.70 17.18 -2.33
CA TYR A 167 11.32 16.44 -1.13
C TYR A 167 11.92 15.06 -1.24
N THR A 168 13.06 14.89 -0.60
CA THR A 168 13.58 13.59 -0.22
C THR A 168 12.66 13.08 0.91
N PRO A 169 11.80 12.07 0.68
CA PRO A 169 11.06 11.47 1.78
C PRO A 169 12.07 10.89 2.77
N PRO A 170 11.91 11.07 4.09
CA PRO A 170 12.60 10.16 4.98
C PRO A 170 12.01 8.77 4.69
N THR A 171 12.85 7.82 4.26
CA THR A 171 12.56 6.41 3.92
C THR A 171 12.26 6.04 2.45
N VAL A 172 12.92 6.66 1.47
CA VAL A 172 13.57 5.84 0.41
C VAL A 172 15.05 5.90 0.70
N VAL A 173 15.49 4.99 1.56
CA VAL A 173 16.92 4.74 1.68
C VAL A 173 17.31 4.05 0.40
N GLU A 174 17.92 4.81 -0.52
CA GLU A 174 18.63 4.23 -1.63
C GLU A 174 19.60 3.21 -1.05
N VAL A 175 19.58 2.01 -1.62
CA VAL A 175 20.54 0.98 -1.26
C VAL A 175 21.92 1.59 -1.44
N PRO A 176 22.74 1.71 -0.37
CA PRO A 176 24.05 2.34 -0.47
C PRO A 176 24.83 1.74 -1.64
N ASP A 177 25.64 2.55 -2.33
CA ASP A 177 26.57 2.00 -3.32
C ASP A 177 27.62 1.17 -2.56
N PHE A 178 27.32 -0.10 -2.37
CA PHE A 178 28.14 -1.02 -1.63
C PHE A 178 29.46 -1.18 -2.36
N THR A 179 30.56 -1.02 -1.64
CA THR A 179 31.91 -1.19 -2.17
C THR A 179 32.14 -2.64 -2.61
N GLY A 180 31.77 -2.95 -3.85
CA GLY A 180 32.01 -4.24 -4.50
C GLY A 180 31.03 -5.37 -4.16
N THR A 181 30.80 -6.25 -5.15
CA THR A 181 30.10 -7.53 -4.98
C THR A 181 30.94 -8.51 -4.15
N PRO A 182 30.39 -9.28 -3.19
CA PRO A 182 31.14 -10.28 -2.44
C PRO A 182 31.85 -11.26 -3.40
N PRO A 183 33.19 -11.39 -3.35
CA PRO A 183 33.92 -12.27 -4.25
C PRO A 183 33.51 -13.73 -3.99
N GLY A 184 32.97 -14.39 -5.02
CA GLY A 184 32.57 -15.80 -4.93
C GLY A 184 31.18 -16.05 -4.32
N TYR A 185 30.28 -15.06 -4.36
CA TYR A 185 28.88 -15.24 -3.99
C TYR A 185 28.30 -16.49 -4.65
N ARG A 186 27.70 -17.32 -3.79
CA ARG A 186 26.85 -18.44 -4.19
C ARG A 186 25.82 -18.65 -3.09
N PRO A 187 24.59 -19.02 -3.42
CA PRO A 187 23.61 -19.34 -2.39
C PRO A 187 24.09 -20.47 -1.48
N THR A 188 24.23 -20.17 -0.19
CA THR A 188 24.53 -21.13 0.89
C THR A 188 23.44 -21.04 1.97
N PRO A 189 23.31 -22.05 2.85
CA PRO A 189 22.44 -21.94 4.01
C PRO A 189 22.75 -20.70 4.87
N LEU A 190 24.02 -20.34 5.02
CA LEU A 190 24.44 -19.16 5.78
C LEU A 190 24.04 -17.86 5.07
N SER A 191 24.21 -17.76 3.73
CA SER A 191 23.77 -16.56 3.00
C SER A 191 22.25 -16.39 3.04
N ASP A 192 21.50 -17.50 2.94
CA ASP A 192 20.04 -17.48 3.09
C ASP A 192 19.63 -17.02 4.49
N ALA A 193 20.35 -17.47 5.53
CA ALA A 193 20.11 -17.06 6.91
C ALA A 193 20.41 -15.57 7.14
N ILE A 194 21.53 -15.05 6.61
CA ILE A 194 21.87 -13.62 6.68
C ILE A 194 20.76 -12.76 6.08
N LEU A 195 20.30 -13.12 4.87
CA LEU A 195 19.32 -12.32 4.13
C LEU A 195 17.91 -12.41 4.71
N MET A 196 17.52 -13.58 5.23
CA MET A 196 16.25 -13.73 5.94
C MET A 196 16.27 -13.00 7.28
N ALA A 197 17.35 -13.13 8.06
CA ALA A 197 17.52 -12.41 9.33
C ALA A 197 17.51 -10.89 9.10
N LEU A 198 18.14 -10.41 8.02
CA LEU A 198 18.03 -9.01 7.61
C LEU A 198 16.57 -8.60 7.32
N ALA A 199 15.81 -9.40 6.58
CA ALA A 199 14.41 -9.08 6.27
C ALA A 199 13.57 -8.92 7.55
N TYR A 200 13.77 -9.78 8.56
CA TYR A 200 13.13 -9.63 9.88
C TYR A 200 13.70 -8.46 10.69
N ALA A 201 15.01 -8.23 10.65
CA ALA A 201 15.65 -7.09 11.32
C ALA A 201 15.10 -5.76 10.81
N ILE A 202 14.87 -5.64 9.49
CA ILE A 202 14.22 -4.47 8.87
C ILE A 202 12.82 -4.26 9.45
N VAL A 203 12.01 -5.32 9.55
CA VAL A 203 10.68 -5.25 10.20
C VAL A 203 10.81 -4.77 11.64
N ARG A 204 11.79 -5.27 12.40
CA ARG A 204 11.99 -4.91 13.80
C ARG A 204 12.42 -3.45 13.99
N VAL A 205 13.37 -2.95 13.20
CA VAL A 205 13.86 -1.57 13.36
C VAL A 205 12.87 -0.53 12.84
N SER A 206 11.96 -0.94 11.94
CA SER A 206 10.88 -0.10 11.42
C SER A 206 9.56 -0.28 12.17
N TRP A 207 9.54 -1.10 13.22
CA TRP A 207 8.39 -1.30 14.10
C TRP A 207 8.13 -0.03 14.93
N SER A 208 6.96 0.59 14.77
CA SER A 208 6.51 1.67 15.65
C SER A 208 5.81 1.09 16.89
N GLU A 209 6.14 1.59 18.08
CA GLU A 209 5.62 1.09 19.37
C GLU A 209 4.07 1.14 19.50
N GLY A 210 3.37 1.77 18.54
CA GLY A 210 1.92 1.90 18.48
C GLY A 210 1.17 0.87 17.61
N ALA A 211 1.83 -0.10 16.97
CA ALA A 211 1.18 -1.05 16.05
C ALA A 211 0.26 -2.11 16.72
N ILE A 212 0.07 -2.04 18.05
CA ILE A 212 -0.83 -2.94 18.78
C ILE A 212 -2.25 -2.38 18.72
N LYS A 213 -3.15 -3.07 18.00
CA LYS A 213 -4.59 -2.85 18.13
C LYS A 213 -5.08 -3.41 19.47
N HIS A 214 -5.01 -2.63 20.54
CA HIS A 214 -5.82 -2.89 21.72
C HIS A 214 -7.25 -2.40 21.45
N GLY A 215 -8.20 -3.34 21.30
CA GLY A 215 -9.61 -3.04 21.52
C GLY A 215 -10.29 -2.01 20.59
N GLY A 216 -9.89 -1.93 19.31
CA GLY A 216 -10.73 -1.29 18.28
C GLY A 216 -10.68 0.23 18.16
N HIS A 217 -9.79 0.94 18.84
CA HIS A 217 -9.56 2.38 18.62
C HIS A 217 -8.07 2.70 18.60
N SER A 218 -7.58 3.32 17.52
CA SER A 218 -6.18 3.72 17.37
C SER A 218 -5.93 5.16 17.79
N THR A 219 -4.79 5.38 18.45
CA THR A 219 -4.26 6.71 18.80
C THR A 219 -3.06 7.04 17.91
N GLN A 220 -3.18 8.13 17.16
CA GLN A 220 -2.23 9.06 16.50
C GLN A 220 -0.69 8.85 16.44
N ALA A 221 -0.13 7.66 16.69
CA ALA A 221 1.29 7.32 16.49
C ALA A 221 1.47 6.12 15.53
N GLU A 222 0.62 6.03 14.49
CA GLU A 222 0.53 4.91 13.52
C GLU A 222 0.97 5.31 12.08
N GLU A 223 1.91 6.24 11.89
CA GLU A 223 2.22 6.79 10.55
C GLU A 223 2.85 5.80 9.56
N PHE A 224 3.26 4.60 9.98
CA PHE A 224 3.81 3.54 9.11
C PHE A 224 2.97 2.25 9.09
N GLY A 225 1.68 2.31 9.41
CA GLY A 225 0.75 1.18 9.64
C GLY A 225 0.56 0.15 8.51
N GLY A 226 1.58 -0.60 8.16
CA GLY A 226 1.49 -1.84 7.39
C GLY A 226 1.46 -3.08 8.27
N HIS A 227 1.14 -4.23 7.67
CA HIS A 227 1.41 -5.53 8.32
C HIS A 227 2.91 -5.70 8.52
N ASN A 228 3.36 -6.39 9.58
CA ASN A 228 4.79 -6.57 9.91
C ASN A 228 5.51 -7.52 8.91
N ILE A 229 5.63 -7.08 7.66
CA ILE A 229 6.14 -7.86 6.52
C ILE A 229 7.26 -7.07 5.84
N GLY A 230 8.43 -7.69 5.76
CA GLY A 230 9.63 -7.15 5.13
C GLY A 230 10.06 -7.97 3.93
N CYS A 231 10.83 -7.33 3.05
CA CYS A 231 11.39 -7.92 1.83
C CYS A 231 12.79 -7.37 1.56
N VAL A 232 13.69 -8.23 1.08
CA VAL A 232 15.04 -7.92 0.60
C VAL A 232 15.28 -8.64 -0.73
N MET A 233 15.93 -7.98 -1.68
CA MET A 233 16.28 -8.53 -2.99
C MET A 233 17.79 -8.49 -3.21
N ILE A 234 18.34 -9.60 -3.68
CA ILE A 234 19.76 -9.77 -4.03
C ILE A 234 19.87 -10.32 -5.45
N ASP A 235 20.84 -9.86 -6.22
CA ASP A 235 21.07 -10.34 -7.58
C ASP A 235 21.99 -11.57 -7.64
N GLY A 236 22.22 -12.10 -8.84
CA GLY A 236 23.11 -13.24 -9.06
C GLY A 236 24.58 -12.99 -8.74
N THR A 237 24.98 -11.74 -8.50
CA THR A 237 26.36 -11.36 -8.13
C THR A 237 26.54 -11.22 -6.62
N GLY A 238 25.47 -11.34 -5.84
CA GLY A 238 25.49 -11.14 -4.39
C GLY A 238 25.35 -9.69 -3.97
N LYS A 239 24.88 -8.80 -4.86
CA LYS A 239 24.57 -7.41 -4.51
C LYS A 239 23.11 -7.30 -4.07
N ILE A 240 22.89 -6.90 -2.82
CA ILE A 240 21.58 -6.42 -2.36
C ILE A 240 21.25 -5.17 -3.19
N PHE A 241 20.09 -5.14 -3.82
CA PHE A 241 19.71 -4.06 -4.73
C PHE A 241 18.31 -3.51 -4.48
N GLY A 242 17.56 -4.11 -3.55
CA GLY A 242 16.25 -3.61 -3.17
C GLY A 242 15.81 -4.15 -1.82
N TRP A 243 14.94 -3.39 -1.16
CA TRP A 243 14.30 -3.75 0.08
C TRP A 243 12.92 -3.10 0.16
N GLY A 244 12.03 -3.61 0.99
CA GLY A 244 10.71 -3.04 1.16
C GLY A 244 10.03 -3.47 2.44
N LEU A 245 9.14 -2.61 2.91
CA LEU A 245 8.23 -2.85 4.02
C LEU A 245 6.80 -2.72 3.53
N ASN A 246 5.91 -3.47 4.16
CA ASN A 246 4.50 -3.27 3.96
C ASN A 246 4.09 -1.90 4.53
N LEU A 247 3.40 -1.12 3.71
CA LEU A 247 2.88 0.22 3.99
C LEU A 247 1.39 0.28 3.60
N THR A 248 0.61 -0.75 3.93
CA THR A 248 -0.79 -0.84 3.49
C THR A 248 -1.68 0.29 3.99
N ALA A 249 -1.34 0.93 5.12
CA ALA A 249 -1.98 2.18 5.54
C ALA A 249 -1.84 3.30 4.50
N VAL A 250 -0.69 3.36 3.82
CA VAL A 250 -0.41 4.34 2.76
C VAL A 250 -1.03 3.90 1.43
N GLY A 251 -1.01 2.61 1.12
CA GLY A 251 -1.67 2.08 -0.07
C GLY A 251 -1.81 0.57 -0.07
N ALA A 252 -3.00 0.09 -0.44
CA ALA A 252 -3.35 -1.33 -0.38
C ALA A 252 -2.41 -2.27 -1.18
N SER A 253 -1.73 -1.77 -2.21
CA SER A 253 -0.77 -2.55 -3.01
C SER A 253 0.68 -2.43 -2.53
N LEU A 254 0.96 -1.60 -1.51
CA LEU A 254 2.31 -1.34 -1.01
C LEU A 254 2.72 -2.41 -0.01
N HIS A 255 2.75 -3.66 -0.46
CA HIS A 255 3.32 -4.78 0.31
C HIS A 255 4.85 -4.74 0.24
N GLY A 256 5.54 -5.39 1.18
CA GLY A 256 7.00 -5.38 1.23
C GLY A 256 7.66 -5.78 -0.09
N GLU A 257 7.15 -6.83 -0.75
CA GLU A 257 7.66 -7.32 -2.02
C GLU A 257 7.40 -6.36 -3.17
N THR A 258 6.21 -5.75 -3.19
CA THR A 258 5.85 -4.78 -4.24
C THR A 258 6.62 -3.47 -4.05
N MET A 259 6.82 -3.04 -2.81
CA MET A 259 7.67 -1.88 -2.48
C MET A 259 9.12 -2.11 -2.89
N ALA A 260 9.69 -3.29 -2.61
CA ALA A 260 11.06 -3.61 -3.02
C ALA A 260 11.24 -3.51 -4.54
N ILE A 261 10.31 -4.10 -5.30
CA ILE A 261 10.32 -4.05 -6.78
C ILE A 261 10.14 -2.62 -7.28
N LEU A 262 9.14 -1.89 -6.77
CA LEU A 262 8.84 -0.53 -7.21
C LEU A 262 10.00 0.43 -6.94
N THR A 263 10.63 0.33 -5.77
CA THR A 263 11.80 1.17 -5.43
C THR A 263 12.94 0.91 -6.41
N HIS A 264 13.24 -0.35 -6.72
CA HIS A 264 14.27 -0.68 -7.69
C HIS A 264 13.94 -0.17 -9.11
N GLN A 265 12.73 -0.46 -9.58
CA GLN A 265 12.29 -0.12 -10.95
C GLN A 265 12.08 1.38 -11.16
N ARG A 266 11.77 2.14 -10.11
CA ARG A 266 11.73 3.61 -10.18
C ARG A 266 13.10 4.21 -10.48
N THR A 267 14.15 3.66 -9.88
CA THR A 267 15.52 4.16 -10.04
C THR A 267 16.18 3.63 -11.32
N ASN A 268 16.00 2.33 -11.62
CA ASN A 268 16.77 1.65 -12.67
C ASN A 268 15.94 1.33 -13.93
N GLY A 269 14.61 1.32 -13.82
CA GLY A 269 13.71 0.81 -14.87
C GLY A 269 13.86 -0.70 -15.11
N GLY A 270 13.07 -1.22 -16.04
CA GLY A 270 13.27 -2.58 -16.57
C GLY A 270 12.93 -3.74 -15.63
N PRO A 271 13.20 -4.99 -16.07
CA PRO A 271 13.04 -6.18 -15.24
C PRO A 271 14.12 -6.25 -14.15
N LEU A 272 13.88 -7.06 -13.11
CA LEU A 272 14.88 -7.34 -12.09
C LEU A 272 16.11 -8.06 -12.68
N PRO A 273 17.31 -7.89 -12.10
CA PRO A 273 18.52 -8.55 -12.54
C PRO A 273 18.40 -10.08 -12.63
N ALA A 274 19.16 -10.70 -13.53
CA ALA A 274 19.22 -12.16 -13.62
C ALA A 274 19.76 -12.79 -12.32
N GLY A 275 19.25 -13.97 -11.97
CA GLY A 275 19.62 -14.65 -10.73
C GLY A 275 19.05 -13.99 -9.46
N THR A 276 18.05 -13.11 -9.60
CA THR A 276 17.41 -12.47 -8.45
C THR A 276 16.87 -13.49 -7.46
N ARG A 277 17.22 -13.29 -6.19
CA ARG A 277 16.61 -13.97 -5.05
C ARG A 277 15.89 -12.96 -4.18
N ILE A 278 14.67 -13.27 -3.78
CA ILE A 278 13.80 -12.40 -2.97
C ILE A 278 13.58 -13.07 -1.62
N TYR A 279 13.97 -12.42 -0.53
CA TYR A 279 13.77 -12.89 0.84
C TYR A 279 12.64 -12.08 1.45
N THR A 280 11.56 -12.74 1.86
CA THR A 280 10.41 -12.09 2.48
C THR A 280 9.96 -12.80 3.74
N THR A 281 9.50 -12.04 4.74
CA THR A 281 9.16 -12.59 6.05
C THR A 281 7.89 -13.43 6.04
N LEU A 282 7.00 -13.25 5.05
CA LEU A 282 5.75 -13.99 4.85
C LEU A 282 5.63 -14.41 3.38
N LYS A 283 5.01 -15.57 3.12
CA LYS A 283 4.73 -16.05 1.77
C LYS A 283 4.01 -14.99 0.93
N PRO A 284 4.48 -14.71 -0.30
CA PRO A 284 3.85 -13.70 -1.14
C PRO A 284 2.41 -14.04 -1.47
N CYS A 285 1.51 -13.07 -1.28
CA CYS A 285 0.10 -13.22 -1.69
C CYS A 285 -0.04 -13.27 -3.22
N TYR A 286 -1.25 -13.53 -3.73
CA TYR A 286 -1.52 -13.60 -5.17
C TYR A 286 -1.06 -12.35 -5.94
N MET A 287 -1.23 -11.17 -5.36
CA MET A 287 -0.76 -9.91 -5.95
C MET A 287 0.77 -9.88 -6.01
N CYS A 288 1.46 -10.09 -4.89
CA CYS A 288 2.93 -10.05 -4.84
C CYS A 288 3.55 -11.12 -5.74
N ALA A 289 3.01 -12.34 -5.73
CA ALA A 289 3.43 -13.41 -6.63
C ALA A 289 3.27 -13.01 -8.11
N GLY A 290 2.13 -12.41 -8.48
CA GLY A 290 1.89 -11.88 -9.83
C GLY A 290 2.86 -10.75 -10.21
N THR A 291 3.15 -9.83 -9.29
CA THR A 291 4.12 -8.75 -9.51
C THR A 291 5.52 -9.30 -9.74
N ILE A 292 5.98 -10.25 -8.90
CA ILE A 292 7.32 -10.85 -8.98
C ILE A 292 7.53 -11.52 -10.34
N VAL A 293 6.60 -12.38 -10.77
CA VAL A 293 6.77 -13.10 -12.04
C VAL A 293 6.70 -12.18 -13.26
N ASN A 294 6.05 -11.01 -13.16
CA ASN A 294 6.06 -10.03 -14.24
C ASN A 294 7.31 -9.13 -14.22
N ALA A 295 7.92 -8.95 -13.06
CA ALA A 295 9.12 -8.13 -12.90
C ALA A 295 10.41 -8.92 -13.20
N ALA A 296 10.41 -10.24 -13.11
CA ALA A 296 11.60 -11.07 -13.28
C ALA A 296 11.30 -12.40 -13.99
N SER A 297 12.31 -12.93 -14.68
CA SER A 297 12.39 -14.35 -15.06
C SER A 297 13.45 -15.06 -14.21
N ASP A 298 13.30 -16.37 -14.02
CA ASP A 298 14.29 -17.22 -13.33
C ASP A 298 14.59 -16.79 -11.87
N CYS A 299 13.60 -16.19 -11.19
CA CYS A 299 13.74 -15.70 -9.82
C CYS A 299 13.47 -16.79 -8.78
N THR A 300 14.16 -16.75 -7.64
CA THR A 300 13.85 -17.61 -6.49
C THR A 300 13.34 -16.77 -5.33
N VAL A 301 12.14 -17.07 -4.84
CA VAL A 301 11.56 -16.43 -3.65
C VAL A 301 11.73 -17.33 -2.44
N ILE A 302 12.31 -16.79 -1.38
CA ILE A 302 12.53 -17.46 -0.11
C ILE A 302 11.64 -16.77 0.92
N TYR A 303 10.72 -17.51 1.53
CA TYR A 303 9.81 -16.96 2.53
C TYR A 303 10.01 -17.59 3.92
N GLY A 304 9.97 -16.76 4.95
CA GLY A 304 10.20 -17.18 6.35
C GLY A 304 8.99 -17.87 6.98
N GLN A 305 7.78 -17.38 6.69
CA GLN A 305 6.52 -17.94 7.16
C GLN A 305 5.59 -18.29 6.01
N ASP A 306 4.88 -19.41 6.13
CA ASP A 306 3.88 -19.82 5.15
C ASP A 306 2.55 -19.08 5.38
N ASP A 307 1.82 -18.85 4.29
CA ASP A 307 0.43 -18.44 4.31
C ASP A 307 -0.39 -19.54 3.64
N ARG A 308 -1.09 -20.32 4.47
CA ARG A 308 -1.83 -21.51 4.03
C ARG A 308 -3.01 -21.18 3.11
N ASN A 309 -3.48 -19.92 3.13
CA ASN A 309 -4.52 -19.44 2.21
C ASN A 309 -3.99 -19.17 0.80
N ILE A 310 -2.66 -19.06 0.66
CA ILE A 310 -2.03 -18.84 -0.63
C ILE A 310 -1.64 -20.20 -1.20
N THR A 311 -2.47 -20.65 -2.14
CA THR A 311 -2.25 -21.89 -2.87
C THR A 311 -2.41 -21.62 -4.35
N ASN A 312 -1.65 -22.33 -5.20
CA ASN A 312 -1.72 -22.15 -6.65
C ASN A 312 -1.51 -20.67 -7.06
N SER A 313 -0.58 -19.98 -6.40
CA SER A 313 -0.10 -18.67 -6.83
C SER A 313 0.73 -18.78 -8.11
N ALA A 314 1.08 -17.65 -8.75
CA ALA A 314 1.95 -17.67 -9.91
C ALA A 314 3.33 -18.28 -9.63
N LEU A 315 3.84 -18.12 -8.40
CA LEU A 315 5.08 -18.72 -7.94
C LEU A 315 4.94 -20.23 -7.71
N ASP A 316 3.81 -20.70 -7.18
CA ASP A 316 3.55 -22.13 -7.01
C ASP A 316 3.47 -22.86 -8.37
N ARG A 317 2.93 -22.17 -9.39
CA ARG A 317 2.88 -22.64 -10.77
C ARG A 317 4.18 -22.49 -11.55
N ARG A 318 5.21 -21.90 -10.96
CA ARG A 318 6.50 -21.63 -11.60
C ARG A 318 6.42 -20.79 -12.88
N VAL A 319 5.53 -19.79 -12.90
CA VAL A 319 5.41 -18.86 -14.04
C VAL A 319 6.73 -18.13 -14.25
N ASN A 320 7.17 -17.97 -15.50
CA ASN A 320 8.45 -17.37 -15.90
C ASN A 320 9.68 -18.00 -15.23
N ASN A 321 9.60 -19.31 -14.93
CA ASN A 321 10.62 -20.08 -14.21
C ASN A 321 10.94 -19.51 -12.80
N CYS A 322 10.04 -18.70 -12.25
CA CYS A 322 10.18 -18.17 -10.90
C CYS A 322 9.67 -19.19 -9.89
N SER A 323 10.42 -19.49 -8.84
CA SER A 323 10.04 -20.47 -7.82
C SER A 323 9.90 -19.82 -6.46
N ASN A 324 9.21 -20.50 -5.54
CA ASN A 324 9.22 -20.15 -4.13
C ASN A 324 9.63 -21.35 -3.26
N VAL A 325 10.23 -21.07 -2.12
CA VAL A 325 10.60 -22.09 -1.12
C VAL A 325 10.49 -21.49 0.27
N MET A 326 9.92 -22.27 1.18
CA MET A 326 9.90 -21.92 2.59
C MET A 326 11.27 -22.18 3.21
N ARG A 327 11.81 -21.19 3.93
CA ARG A 327 13.01 -21.37 4.75
C ARG A 327 12.73 -20.83 6.14
N THR A 328 12.37 -21.74 7.03
CA THR A 328 12.34 -21.47 8.46
C THR A 328 13.79 -21.45 8.95
N GLY A 329 14.35 -20.27 9.20
CA GLY A 329 15.65 -20.14 9.89
C GLY A 329 15.58 -20.81 11.27
N GLU A 330 16.71 -21.20 11.86
CA GLU A 330 16.75 -22.14 12.99
C GLU A 330 16.13 -21.66 14.32
N THR A 331 15.60 -20.43 14.44
CA THR A 331 14.92 -19.98 15.68
C THR A 331 13.67 -19.12 15.46
N THR A 332 13.78 -17.92 14.89
CA THR A 332 12.68 -16.95 14.87
C THR A 332 11.50 -17.34 13.96
N GLY A 333 11.80 -17.90 12.77
CA GLY A 333 10.78 -18.37 11.82
C GLY A 333 9.88 -19.50 12.37
N PRO A 334 10.46 -20.60 12.90
CA PRO A 334 9.73 -21.67 13.58
C PRO A 334 8.91 -21.21 14.77
N ALA A 335 9.45 -20.29 15.60
CA ALA A 335 8.73 -19.77 16.75
C ALA A 335 7.52 -18.89 16.32
N LEU A 336 7.68 -18.06 15.29
CA LEU A 336 6.59 -17.29 14.71
C LEU A 336 5.52 -18.18 14.04
N LEU A 337 5.93 -19.27 13.38
CA LEU A 337 5.03 -20.31 12.88
C LEU A 337 4.27 -21.05 13.99
N GLY A 338 4.93 -21.26 15.13
CA GLY A 338 4.31 -21.82 16.32
C GLY A 338 3.20 -20.93 16.88
N ILE A 339 3.43 -19.60 16.92
CA ILE A 339 2.42 -18.61 17.31
C ILE A 339 1.27 -18.54 16.28
N GLN A 340 1.58 -18.68 14.99
CA GLN A 340 0.59 -18.70 13.92
C GLN A 340 -0.39 -19.89 14.04
N GLY A 341 0.08 -21.05 14.52
CA GLY A 341 -0.76 -22.23 14.74
C GLY A 341 -1.48 -22.70 13.46
N GLU A 342 -2.82 -22.80 13.50
CA GLU A 342 -3.66 -23.05 12.31
C GLU A 342 -4.25 -21.77 11.68
N GLN A 343 -3.97 -20.59 12.26
CA GLN A 343 -4.59 -19.34 11.81
C GLN A 343 -3.80 -18.71 10.66
N SER A 344 -4.50 -18.39 9.57
CA SER A 344 -3.90 -17.96 8.30
C SER A 344 -4.21 -16.49 8.02
N THR A 345 -3.57 -15.55 8.72
CA THR A 345 -3.64 -14.13 8.37
C THR A 345 -2.44 -13.32 8.86
N THR A 346 -2.25 -12.15 8.27
CA THR A 346 -1.37 -11.06 8.72
C THR A 346 -1.61 -10.59 10.17
N GLY A 347 -2.70 -11.04 10.82
CA GLY A 347 -3.01 -10.76 12.22
C GLY A 347 -2.22 -11.59 13.24
N SER A 348 -1.65 -12.74 12.87
CA SER A 348 -0.83 -13.56 13.77
C SER A 348 0.47 -12.85 14.20
N LEU A 349 0.96 -11.92 13.37
CA LEU A 349 2.14 -11.09 13.60
C LEU A 349 1.87 -9.80 14.39
N ALA A 350 0.61 -9.58 14.79
CA ALA A 350 0.19 -8.43 15.59
C ALA A 350 -0.11 -8.84 17.05
N THR A 351 0.68 -9.75 17.61
CA THR A 351 0.58 -10.23 19.00
C THR A 351 1.82 -9.85 19.81
N GLU A 352 1.69 -9.70 21.13
CA GLU A 352 2.83 -9.39 22.03
C GLU A 352 3.89 -10.51 22.01
N ALA A 353 3.45 -11.77 21.82
CA ALA A 353 4.36 -12.90 21.66
C ALA A 353 5.17 -12.82 20.34
N ALA A 354 4.53 -12.41 19.23
CA ALA A 354 5.25 -12.16 17.98
C ALA A 354 6.21 -10.96 18.09
N ARG A 355 5.89 -9.96 18.92
CA ARG A 355 6.76 -8.81 19.21
C ARG A 355 8.04 -9.24 19.95
N GLY A 356 7.93 -10.10 20.96
CA GLY A 356 9.09 -10.67 21.66
C GLY A 356 10.06 -11.36 20.70
N LEU A 357 9.52 -12.24 19.84
CA LEU A 357 10.31 -12.96 18.82
C LEU A 357 10.94 -12.05 17.75
N MET A 358 10.36 -10.88 17.48
CA MET A 358 10.96 -9.91 16.53
C MET A 358 12.13 -9.14 17.15
N GLY A 359 12.18 -9.03 18.49
CA GLY A 359 13.40 -8.65 19.21
C GLY A 359 14.51 -9.67 18.98
N ASP A 360 14.16 -10.95 19.04
CA ASP A 360 15.09 -12.06 18.81
C ASP A 360 15.64 -12.08 17.37
N ALA A 361 14.87 -11.63 16.37
CA ALA A 361 15.33 -11.56 14.98
C ALA A 361 16.49 -10.59 14.75
N LEU A 362 16.47 -9.42 15.40
CA LEU A 362 17.56 -8.44 15.30
C LEU A 362 18.81 -8.96 16.02
N GLU A 363 18.62 -9.63 17.16
CA GLU A 363 19.70 -10.31 17.87
C GLU A 363 20.28 -11.47 17.05
N GLU A 364 19.43 -12.26 16.38
CA GLU A 364 19.83 -13.35 15.48
C GLU A 364 20.70 -12.81 14.33
N PHE A 365 20.31 -11.68 13.71
CA PHE A 365 21.12 -11.02 12.70
C PHE A 365 22.50 -10.60 13.23
N PHE A 366 22.57 -10.03 14.43
CA PHE A 366 23.84 -9.66 15.07
C PHE A 366 24.69 -10.86 15.48
N LYS A 367 24.04 -11.93 15.98
CA LYS A 367 24.69 -13.18 16.36
C LYS A 367 25.30 -13.88 15.16
N ILE A 368 24.61 -13.91 14.02
CA ILE A 368 25.19 -14.41 12.77
C ILE A 368 26.46 -13.63 12.46
N GLY A 369 26.40 -12.30 12.38
CA GLY A 369 27.54 -11.45 12.07
C GLY A 369 28.75 -11.65 12.98
N ALA A 370 28.53 -11.69 14.30
CA ALA A 370 29.58 -11.87 15.29
C ALA A 370 30.29 -13.24 15.20
N ASN A 371 29.67 -14.24 14.57
CA ASN A 371 30.21 -15.59 14.45
C ASN A 371 30.72 -15.92 13.03
N ILE A 372 30.60 -15.03 12.05
CA ILE A 372 31.17 -15.25 10.71
C ILE A 372 32.69 -15.06 10.79
N PRO A 373 33.51 -16.06 10.40
CA PRO A 373 34.95 -15.87 10.26
C PRO A 373 35.26 -14.79 9.22
N THR A 374 36.21 -13.90 9.52
CA THR A 374 36.61 -12.78 8.65
C THR A 374 37.20 -13.21 7.30
N SER A 375 37.52 -14.49 7.14
CA SER A 375 38.03 -15.08 5.89
C SER A 375 36.92 -15.55 4.93
N LEU A 376 35.65 -15.52 5.34
CA LEU A 376 34.53 -15.96 4.51
C LEU A 376 33.87 -14.78 3.79
N TRP A 377 33.51 -14.99 2.53
CA TRP A 377 32.78 -14.01 1.71
C TRP A 377 31.38 -13.70 2.29
N GLU A 378 30.79 -14.61 3.07
CA GLU A 378 29.56 -14.35 3.81
C GLU A 378 29.70 -13.17 4.79
N GLY A 379 30.92 -12.86 5.24
CA GLY A 379 31.23 -11.67 6.03
C GLY A 379 30.99 -10.38 5.25
N ASP A 380 31.39 -10.34 3.99
CA ASP A 380 31.15 -9.20 3.09
C ASP A 380 29.65 -9.02 2.83
N LEU A 381 28.92 -10.12 2.64
CA LEU A 381 27.46 -10.09 2.51
C LEU A 381 26.79 -9.57 3.79
N TRP A 382 27.25 -9.99 4.96
CA TRP A 382 26.73 -9.50 6.23
C TRP A 382 27.03 -8.01 6.44
N MET A 383 28.22 -7.54 6.06
CA MET A 383 28.55 -6.10 6.08
C MET A 383 27.62 -5.30 5.17
N GLN A 384 27.36 -5.79 3.96
CA GLN A 384 26.40 -5.19 3.04
C GLN A 384 25.00 -5.10 3.65
N ALA A 385 24.55 -6.19 4.29
CA ALA A 385 23.29 -6.23 5.02
C ALA A 385 23.24 -5.24 6.19
N MET A 386 24.34 -5.13 6.95
CA MET A 386 24.46 -4.20 8.07
C MET A 386 24.45 -2.74 7.60
N ASP A 387 25.10 -2.43 6.48
CA ASP A 387 25.07 -1.09 5.90
C ASP A 387 23.67 -0.71 5.42
N LEU A 388 22.92 -1.64 4.81
CA LEU A 388 21.51 -1.41 4.51
C LEU A 388 20.70 -1.15 5.79
N LEU A 389 20.88 -1.98 6.82
CA LEU A 389 20.16 -1.82 8.09
C LEU A 389 20.49 -0.48 8.77
N CYS A 390 21.74 -0.02 8.69
CA CYS A 390 22.17 1.30 9.19
C CYS A 390 21.56 2.45 8.39
N ALA A 391 21.42 2.26 7.09
CA ALA A 391 20.82 3.26 6.23
C ALA A 391 19.31 3.38 6.51
N ILE A 392 18.64 2.28 6.89
CA ILE A 392 17.24 2.24 7.35
C ILE A 392 17.08 2.82 8.75
N SER A 393 17.97 2.46 9.68
CA SER A 393 17.96 2.96 11.06
C SER A 393 19.36 3.37 11.48
N PRO A 394 19.61 4.67 11.75
CA PRO A 394 20.93 5.15 12.15
C PRO A 394 21.40 4.56 13.49
N PHE A 395 20.50 3.95 14.27
CA PHE A 395 20.80 3.30 15.54
C PHE A 395 21.30 1.86 15.40
N ALA A 396 21.24 1.24 14.21
CA ALA A 396 21.60 -0.17 14.03
C ALA A 396 23.06 -0.47 14.47
N LYS A 397 24.03 0.38 14.10
CA LYS A 397 25.43 0.27 14.54
C LYS A 397 25.59 0.40 16.06
N THR A 398 24.82 1.30 16.69
CA THR A 398 24.82 1.45 18.14
C THR A 398 24.26 0.21 18.83
N LEU A 399 23.14 -0.33 18.34
CA LEU A 399 22.53 -1.55 18.85
C LEU A 399 23.46 -2.76 18.74
N TYR A 400 24.16 -2.90 17.60
CA TYR A 400 25.18 -3.94 17.43
C TYR A 400 26.34 -3.78 18.42
N GLY A 401 26.77 -2.54 18.68
CA GLY A 401 27.78 -2.24 19.69
C GLY A 401 27.35 -2.60 21.12
N TYR A 402 26.05 -2.51 21.45
CA TYR A 402 25.52 -3.00 22.73
C TYR A 402 25.47 -4.51 22.80
N TYR A 403 25.02 -5.17 21.72
CA TYR A 403 25.04 -6.63 21.61
C TYR A 403 26.44 -7.21 21.86
N LEU A 404 27.49 -6.66 21.21
CA LEU A 404 28.87 -7.12 21.40
C LEU A 404 29.41 -6.92 22.83
N LYS A 405 28.82 -6.01 23.61
CA LYS A 405 29.16 -5.77 25.01
C LYS A 405 28.35 -6.64 25.99
N GLY A 406 27.50 -7.54 25.48
CA GLY A 406 26.60 -8.36 26.29
C GLY A 406 25.45 -7.58 26.92
N LEU A 407 25.16 -6.37 26.44
CA LEU A 407 24.05 -5.55 26.91
C LEU A 407 22.83 -5.87 26.05
N VAL A 408 22.13 -6.94 26.40
CA VAL A 408 20.86 -7.33 25.78
C VAL A 408 19.73 -6.60 26.50
N ALA A 409 18.71 -6.13 25.77
CA ALA A 409 17.54 -5.53 26.41
C ALA A 409 16.81 -6.60 27.21
N GLU A 410 16.85 -6.53 28.54
CA GLU A 410 16.06 -7.43 29.39
C GLU A 410 14.56 -7.19 29.11
N SER A 411 13.86 -8.26 28.76
CA SER A 411 12.39 -8.26 28.66
C SER A 411 11.82 -8.06 30.06
N SER A 412 11.19 -6.90 30.29
CA SER A 412 10.36 -6.64 31.48
C SER A 412 8.90 -6.85 31.18
#